data_AF-J3DJQ9-F1
#
_entry.id   AF-J3DJQ9-F1
#
_cell.length_a   1.000
_cell.length_b   1.000
_cell.length_c   1.000
_cell.angle_alpha   90.00
_cell.angle_beta   90.00
_cell.angle_gamma   90.00
#
_symmetry.space_group_name_H-M   'P 1'
#
loop_
_entity.id
_entity.type
_entity.pdbx_description
1 polymer ?
#
loop_
_entity_poly.entity_id
_entity_poly.type
_entity_poly.pdbx_seq_one_letter_code
_entity_poly.pdbx_strand_id
1 'polypeptide(L)'
;MSGRHSLLLGRLRLLQGELYLLRGDLDASENALRRALEYGTESADPYVLHALIGLSEVQACRGDFEQARLHLSSATRTMQCAKIKHNCYQSIIVYQHLRLLARQGAWAPMLSMAQAAQAGVEGDSLQLPPLHAPSLRQRIELMVALGEQGTGQMQAARHRLEALLADCECRRFGSLTREVQVALARIGAEPGSAPVLPEAPLAAYNLLANHQSASASASRPVTELTPREVCVLQLVAQGLSNQEISNQLFISLNTVKAHTVHINHKLGVKRRTQAVMRAKAMGLLA
;
A
#
# COMPACT_ATOMS: atom_id res chain seq x y z
N MET A 1 -31.24 -15.53 6.82
CA MET A 1 -29.84 -15.91 6.48
C MET A 1 -29.14 -14.86 5.57
N SER A 2 -29.30 -13.54 5.81
CA SER A 2 -29.02 -12.51 4.78
C SER A 2 -27.79 -11.60 4.99
N GLY A 3 -27.12 -11.62 6.16
CA GLY A 3 -26.11 -10.58 6.49
C GLY A 3 -24.65 -10.85 6.08
N ARG A 4 -24.21 -12.10 5.89
CA ARG A 4 -22.80 -12.39 5.52
C ARG A 4 -22.50 -12.18 4.03
N HIS A 5 -23.49 -12.40 3.17
CA HIS A 5 -23.33 -12.29 1.72
C HIS A 5 -23.32 -10.82 1.26
N SER A 6 -24.03 -9.93 1.96
CA SER A 6 -24.06 -8.49 1.66
C SER A 6 -22.70 -7.82 1.91
N LEU A 7 -22.01 -8.14 3.01
CA LEU A 7 -20.68 -7.60 3.31
C LEU A 7 -19.63 -8.01 2.29
N LEU A 8 -19.62 -9.29 1.88
CA LEU A 8 -18.70 -9.78 0.84
C LEU A 8 -18.98 -9.07 -0.49
N LEU A 9 -20.26 -8.91 -0.84
CA LEU A 9 -20.67 -8.22 -2.06
C LEU A 9 -20.24 -6.74 -2.04
N GLY A 10 -20.40 -6.05 -0.90
CA GLY A 10 -19.91 -4.68 -0.72
C GLY A 10 -18.41 -4.55 -0.99
N ARG A 11 -17.59 -5.49 -0.47
CA ARG A 11 -16.14 -5.53 -0.70
C ARG A 11 -15.79 -5.79 -2.17
N LEU A 12 -16.51 -6.70 -2.83
CA LEU A 12 -16.30 -6.97 -4.27
C LEU A 12 -16.67 -5.75 -5.11
N ARG A 13 -17.71 -5.01 -4.74
CA ARG A 13 -18.09 -3.76 -5.42
C ARG A 13 -17.08 -2.65 -5.20
N LEU A 14 -16.53 -2.51 -4.00
CA LEU A 14 -15.43 -1.59 -3.74
C LEU A 14 -14.24 -1.89 -4.67
N LEU A 15 -13.80 -3.14 -4.70
CA LEU A 15 -12.72 -3.61 -5.56
C LEU A 15 -12.98 -3.33 -7.04
N GLN A 16 -14.21 -3.58 -7.48
CA GLN A 16 -14.62 -3.31 -8.84
C GLN A 16 -14.52 -1.81 -9.16
N GLY A 17 -14.95 -0.95 -8.23
CA GLY A 17 -14.84 0.51 -8.37
C GLY A 17 -13.39 0.96 -8.50
N GLU A 18 -12.49 0.45 -7.65
CA GLU A 18 -11.05 0.76 -7.72
C GLU A 18 -10.42 0.33 -9.06
N LEU A 19 -10.81 -0.82 -9.60
CA LEU A 19 -10.33 -1.28 -10.90
C LEU A 19 -10.84 -0.40 -12.05
N TYR A 20 -12.07 0.09 -11.98
CA TYR A 20 -12.58 1.05 -12.97
C TYR A 20 -11.85 2.38 -12.89
N LEU A 21 -11.59 2.87 -11.67
CA LEU A 21 -10.82 4.10 -11.46
C LEU A 21 -9.41 4.00 -12.07
N LEU A 22 -8.72 2.87 -11.87
CA LEU A 22 -7.42 2.57 -12.50
C LEU A 22 -7.45 2.51 -14.02
N ARG A 23 -8.61 2.22 -14.62
CA ARG A 23 -8.80 2.21 -16.08
C ARG A 23 -9.25 3.57 -16.62
N GLY A 24 -9.46 4.56 -15.75
CA GLY A 24 -10.03 5.86 -16.11
C GLY A 24 -11.54 5.85 -16.35
N ASP A 25 -12.24 4.74 -16.09
CA ASP A 25 -13.70 4.65 -16.22
C ASP A 25 -14.37 5.20 -14.94
N LEU A 26 -14.49 6.53 -14.89
CA LEU A 26 -14.96 7.24 -13.70
C LEU A 26 -16.44 6.93 -13.38
N ASP A 27 -17.28 6.75 -14.40
CA ASP A 27 -18.71 6.51 -14.21
C ASP A 27 -18.98 5.10 -13.68
N ALA A 28 -18.32 4.08 -14.26
CA ALA A 28 -18.42 2.72 -13.74
C ALA A 28 -17.82 2.60 -12.33
N SER A 29 -16.73 3.34 -12.07
CA SER A 29 -16.13 3.45 -10.73
C SER A 29 -17.13 4.00 -9.72
N GLU A 30 -17.71 5.17 -10.00
CA GLU A 30 -18.66 5.81 -9.11
C GLU A 30 -19.85 4.91 -8.78
N ASN A 31 -20.45 4.28 -9.81
CA ASN A 31 -21.58 3.39 -9.64
C ASN A 31 -21.21 2.20 -8.73
N ALA A 32 -20.07 1.56 -8.98
CA ALA A 32 -19.61 0.43 -8.17
C ALA A 32 -19.35 0.85 -6.70
N LEU A 33 -18.74 2.01 -6.47
CA LEU A 33 -18.46 2.53 -5.12
C LEU A 33 -19.73 2.94 -4.37
N ARG A 34 -20.71 3.58 -5.04
CA ARG A 34 -22.01 3.91 -4.43
C ARG A 34 -22.77 2.65 -4.03
N ARG A 35 -22.77 1.62 -4.89
CA ARG A 35 -23.34 0.31 -4.56
C ARG A 35 -22.60 -0.36 -3.40
N ALA A 36 -21.28 -0.20 -3.30
CA ALA A 36 -20.53 -0.71 -2.15
C ALA A 36 -20.99 -0.07 -0.83
N LEU A 37 -21.32 1.23 -0.84
CA LEU A 37 -21.86 1.94 0.33
C LEU A 37 -23.24 1.44 0.73
N GLU A 38 -24.13 1.15 -0.22
CA GLU A 38 -25.47 0.59 0.06
C GLU A 38 -25.42 -0.69 0.88
N TYR A 39 -24.39 -1.53 0.66
CA TYR A 39 -24.19 -2.77 1.43
C TYR A 39 -23.44 -2.55 2.77
N GLY A 40 -22.84 -1.38 2.97
CA GLY A 40 -22.02 -1.06 4.13
C GLY A 40 -22.72 -0.23 5.20
N THR A 41 -23.88 0.36 4.93
CA THR A 41 -24.56 1.31 5.84
C THR A 41 -25.00 0.72 7.18
N GLU A 42 -25.20 -0.60 7.27
CA GLU A 42 -25.60 -1.27 8.51
C GLU A 42 -24.42 -1.69 9.41
N SER A 43 -23.18 -1.47 8.95
CA SER A 43 -21.97 -1.97 9.61
C SER A 43 -20.86 -0.92 9.60
N ALA A 44 -20.23 -0.67 10.75
CA ALA A 44 -19.05 0.18 10.90
C ALA A 44 -17.77 -0.40 10.23
N ASP A 45 -17.92 -1.01 9.06
CA ASP A 45 -16.87 -1.73 8.35
C ASP A 45 -15.88 -0.72 7.73
N PRO A 46 -14.55 -0.89 7.93
CA PRO A 46 -13.50 -0.11 7.27
C PRO A 46 -13.69 0.12 5.76
N TYR A 47 -14.39 -0.75 5.02
CA TYR A 47 -14.64 -0.52 3.58
C TYR A 47 -15.52 0.70 3.28
N VAL A 48 -16.35 1.16 4.22
CA VAL A 48 -17.13 2.41 4.05
C VAL A 48 -16.19 3.60 3.90
N LEU A 49 -15.11 3.64 4.69
CA LEU A 49 -14.06 4.65 4.54
C LEU A 49 -13.45 4.56 3.14
N HIS A 50 -13.02 3.38 2.70
CA HIS A 50 -12.38 3.21 1.40
C HIS A 50 -13.30 3.60 0.22
N ALA A 51 -14.60 3.29 0.30
CA ALA A 51 -15.55 3.70 -0.73
C ALA A 51 -15.69 5.23 -0.81
N LEU A 52 -15.76 5.91 0.33
CA LEU A 52 -15.80 7.38 0.38
C LEU A 52 -14.50 8.02 -0.11
N ILE A 53 -13.33 7.43 0.18
CA ILE A 53 -12.05 7.84 -0.38
C ILE A 53 -12.04 7.66 -1.90
N GLY A 54 -12.53 6.53 -2.41
CA GLY A 54 -12.64 6.27 -3.85
C GLY A 54 -13.57 7.27 -4.55
N LEU A 55 -14.74 7.59 -3.95
CA LEU A 55 -15.65 8.59 -4.48
C LEU A 55 -15.03 9.99 -4.46
N SER A 56 -14.31 10.34 -3.39
CA SER A 56 -13.54 11.58 -3.34
C SER A 56 -12.56 11.67 -4.50
N GLU A 57 -11.85 10.57 -4.82
CA GLU A 57 -10.93 10.54 -5.96
C GLU A 57 -11.64 10.66 -7.31
N VAL A 58 -12.77 9.97 -7.49
CA VAL A 58 -13.56 10.09 -8.73
C VAL A 58 -13.96 11.54 -8.99
N GLN A 59 -14.50 12.24 -7.98
CA GLN A 59 -14.90 13.64 -8.16
C GLN A 59 -13.69 14.55 -8.39
N ALA A 60 -12.57 14.27 -7.71
CA ALA A 60 -11.34 15.00 -7.93
C ALA A 60 -10.78 14.84 -9.36
N CYS A 61 -10.88 13.64 -9.95
CA CYS A 61 -10.51 13.38 -11.34
C CYS A 61 -11.43 14.13 -12.33
N ARG A 62 -12.68 14.39 -11.96
CA ARG A 62 -13.61 15.24 -12.75
C ARG A 62 -13.41 16.74 -12.54
N GLY A 63 -12.57 17.15 -11.59
CA GLY A 63 -12.37 18.54 -11.20
C GLY A 63 -13.42 19.09 -10.23
N ASP A 64 -14.36 18.27 -9.75
CA ASP A 64 -15.33 18.67 -8.73
C ASP A 64 -14.73 18.51 -7.31
N PHE A 65 -13.90 19.48 -6.95
CA PHE A 65 -13.20 19.48 -5.66
C PHE A 65 -14.12 19.74 -4.46
N GLU A 66 -15.29 20.35 -4.67
CA GLU A 66 -16.28 20.56 -3.61
C GLU A 66 -16.91 19.23 -3.22
N GLN A 67 -17.43 18.47 -4.20
CA GLN A 67 -17.96 17.13 -3.93
C GLN A 67 -16.89 16.18 -3.38
N ALA A 68 -15.66 16.27 -3.89
CA ALA A 68 -14.55 15.48 -3.37
C ALA A 68 -14.31 15.73 -1.87
N ARG A 69 -14.41 16.99 -1.41
CA ARG A 69 -14.28 17.36 0.01
C ARG A 69 -15.47 16.90 0.84
N LEU A 70 -16.69 16.99 0.30
CA LEU A 70 -17.90 16.48 0.98
C LEU A 70 -17.79 14.98 1.28
N HIS A 71 -17.22 14.19 0.37
CA HIS A 71 -16.96 12.77 0.63
C HIS A 71 -15.94 12.54 1.76
N LEU A 72 -14.90 13.37 1.89
CA LEU A 72 -13.94 13.29 3.00
C LEU A 72 -14.54 13.71 4.34
N SER A 73 -15.36 14.75 4.35
CA SER A 73 -16.13 15.14 5.55
C SER A 73 -17.08 14.02 5.97
N SER A 74 -17.73 13.37 5.00
CA SER A 74 -18.60 12.23 5.24
C SER A 74 -17.82 11.03 5.79
N ALA A 75 -16.64 10.74 5.23
CA ALA A 75 -15.75 9.68 5.72
C ALA A 75 -15.36 9.90 7.18
N THR A 76 -14.95 11.11 7.52
CA THR A 76 -14.58 11.50 8.90
C THR A 76 -15.75 11.33 9.85
N ARG A 77 -16.93 11.87 9.48
CA ARG A 77 -18.16 11.79 10.27
C ARG A 77 -18.56 10.34 10.52
N THR A 78 -18.54 9.49 9.48
CA THR A 78 -18.91 8.08 9.61
C THR A 78 -17.98 7.35 10.58
N MET A 79 -16.66 7.56 10.50
CA MET A 79 -15.71 6.94 11.44
C MET A 79 -15.92 7.41 12.88
N GLN A 80 -16.20 8.70 13.08
CA GLN A 80 -16.49 9.27 14.40
C GLN A 80 -17.79 8.72 15.00
N CYS A 81 -18.88 8.70 14.22
CA CYS A 81 -20.16 8.14 14.65
C CYS A 81 -20.05 6.65 14.99
N ALA A 82 -19.21 5.93 14.24
CA ALA A 82 -18.87 4.52 14.51
C ALA A 82 -17.90 4.32 15.69
N LYS A 83 -17.44 5.40 16.35
CA LYS A 83 -16.49 5.38 17.47
C LYS A 83 -15.16 4.68 17.15
N ILE A 84 -14.74 4.72 15.88
CA ILE A 84 -13.43 4.20 15.47
C ILE A 84 -12.35 5.17 15.98
N LYS A 85 -11.25 4.63 16.53
CA LYS A 85 -10.13 5.44 17.02
C LYS A 85 -9.53 6.26 15.88
N HIS A 86 -9.23 7.52 16.17
CA HIS A 86 -8.75 8.51 15.20
C HIS A 86 -7.52 8.02 14.40
N ASN A 87 -6.57 7.40 15.08
CA ASN A 87 -5.35 6.86 14.48
C ASN A 87 -5.58 5.73 13.45
N CYS A 88 -6.74 5.08 13.46
CA CYS A 88 -7.04 3.99 12.52
C CYS A 88 -7.39 4.48 11.11
N TYR A 89 -7.84 5.73 10.96
CA TYR A 89 -8.36 6.23 9.68
C TYR A 89 -7.77 7.59 9.26
N GLN A 90 -7.29 8.39 10.21
CA GLN A 90 -6.88 9.77 9.93
C GLN A 90 -5.81 9.85 8.85
N SER A 91 -4.80 8.98 8.91
CA SER A 91 -3.69 9.01 7.95
C SER A 91 -4.15 8.73 6.51
N ILE A 92 -5.22 7.94 6.32
CA ILE A 92 -5.82 7.71 5.00
C ILE A 92 -6.54 8.98 4.51
N ILE A 93 -7.31 9.63 5.39
CA ILE A 93 -8.02 10.88 5.06
C ILE A 93 -7.03 12.00 4.72
N VAL A 94 -5.97 12.15 5.53
CA VAL A 94 -4.89 13.10 5.28
C VAL A 94 -4.24 12.83 3.93
N TYR A 95 -3.93 11.58 3.61
CA TYR A 95 -3.36 11.23 2.32
C TYR A 95 -4.27 11.63 1.15
N GLN A 96 -5.59 11.40 1.24
CA GLN A 96 -6.50 11.82 0.18
C GLN A 96 -6.61 13.35 0.07
N HIS A 97 -6.55 14.08 1.19
CA HIS A 97 -6.44 15.54 1.15
C HIS A 97 -5.17 16.02 0.44
N LEU A 98 -4.02 15.38 0.65
CA LEU A 98 -2.78 15.72 -0.08
C LEU A 98 -2.98 15.55 -1.60
N ARG A 99 -3.65 14.48 -2.01
CA ARG A 99 -3.96 14.23 -3.44
C ARG A 99 -4.90 15.29 -4.01
N LEU A 100 -5.91 15.73 -3.25
CA LEU A 100 -6.78 16.84 -3.67
C LEU A 100 -6.00 18.13 -3.90
N LEU A 101 -5.15 18.52 -2.95
CA LEU A 101 -4.34 19.73 -3.06
C LEU A 101 -3.39 19.66 -4.26
N ALA A 102 -2.76 18.50 -4.47
CA ALA A 102 -1.87 18.31 -5.60
C ALA A 102 -2.63 18.37 -6.94
N ARG A 103 -3.86 17.84 -7.04
CA ARG A 103 -4.69 17.95 -8.25
C ARG A 103 -5.11 19.39 -8.56
N GLN A 104 -5.24 20.22 -7.53
CA GLN A 104 -5.48 21.66 -7.67
C GLN A 104 -4.21 22.44 -8.03
N GLY A 105 -3.03 21.79 -8.07
CA GLY A 105 -1.75 22.46 -8.23
C GLY A 105 -1.32 23.29 -7.02
N ALA A 106 -1.96 23.11 -5.86
CA ALA A 106 -1.68 23.84 -4.63
C ALA A 106 -0.46 23.23 -3.89
N TRP A 107 0.71 23.25 -4.53
CA TRP A 107 1.91 22.54 -4.08
C TRP A 107 2.47 23.02 -2.74
N ALA A 108 2.48 24.32 -2.47
CA ALA A 108 3.01 24.86 -1.20
C ALA A 108 2.17 24.45 0.02
N PRO A 109 0.82 24.63 0.04
CA PRO A 109 -0.02 24.08 1.11
C PRO A 109 0.07 22.57 1.25
N MET A 110 0.14 21.85 0.11
CA MET A 110 0.27 20.40 0.08
C MET A 110 1.58 19.94 0.75
N LEU A 111 2.71 20.56 0.41
CA LEU A 111 4.02 20.24 0.97
C LEU A 111 4.04 20.44 2.50
N SER A 112 3.53 21.57 2.98
CA SER A 112 3.44 21.86 4.42
C SER A 112 2.61 20.79 5.15
N MET A 113 1.47 20.40 4.58
CA MET A 113 0.62 19.36 5.17
C MET A 113 1.28 17.97 5.13
N ALA A 114 2.01 17.63 4.07
CA ALA A 114 2.70 16.36 3.93
C ALA A 114 3.85 16.22 4.93
N GLN A 115 4.63 17.29 5.14
CA GLN A 115 5.70 17.32 6.14
C GLN A 115 5.16 17.17 7.56
N ALA A 116 4.04 17.84 7.88
CA ALA A 116 3.36 17.67 9.17
C ALA A 116 2.85 16.23 9.36
N ALA A 117 2.30 15.62 8.32
CA ALA A 117 1.85 14.22 8.36
C ALA A 117 3.02 13.24 8.55
N GLN A 118 4.18 13.51 7.92
CA GLN A 118 5.38 12.69 8.09
C GLN A 118 5.92 12.74 9.53
N ALA A 119 6.01 13.94 10.13
CA ALA A 119 6.46 14.11 11.50
C ALA A 119 5.54 13.42 12.53
N GLY A 120 4.22 13.46 12.29
CA GLY A 120 3.24 12.77 13.15
C GLY A 120 3.33 11.24 13.12
N VAL A 121 3.84 10.66 12.02
CA VAL A 121 4.06 9.20 11.89
C VAL A 121 5.33 8.75 12.63
N GLU A 122 6.32 9.63 12.81
CA GLU A 122 7.59 9.31 13.48
C GLU A 122 7.54 9.40 15.00
N GLY A 123 6.64 10.23 15.56
CA GLY A 123 6.50 10.42 17.00
C GLY A 123 5.70 9.33 17.74
N ASP A 124 4.99 8.47 17.02
CA ASP A 124 4.05 7.49 17.60
C ASP A 124 4.41 6.06 17.15
N SER A 125 5.48 5.53 17.75
CA SER A 125 6.10 4.22 17.46
C SER A 125 5.16 2.99 17.56
N LEU A 126 3.89 3.19 17.94
CA LEU A 126 2.84 2.17 18.06
C LEU A 126 1.77 2.24 16.95
N GLN A 127 1.90 3.15 15.98
CA GLN A 127 0.95 3.23 14.86
C GLN A 127 1.20 2.09 13.87
N LEU A 128 0.45 0.99 14.05
CA LEU A 128 0.25 0.01 13.00
C LEU A 128 -0.27 0.74 11.74
N PRO A 129 0.26 0.44 10.54
CA PRO A 129 -0.29 1.01 9.33
C PRO A 129 -1.80 0.70 9.28
N PRO A 130 -2.63 1.63 8.80
CA PRO A 130 -4.06 1.41 8.70
C PRO A 130 -4.34 0.07 8.00
N LEU A 131 -5.39 -0.62 8.45
CA LEU A 131 -5.83 -1.86 7.85
C LEU A 131 -6.00 -1.60 6.35
N HIS A 132 -5.28 -2.35 5.50
CA HIS A 132 -5.22 -2.13 4.05
C HIS A 132 -4.46 -0.85 3.64
N ALA A 133 -3.30 -0.56 4.24
CA ALA A 133 -2.47 0.56 3.82
C ALA A 133 -0.97 0.41 4.18
N PRO A 134 -0.31 -0.73 3.90
CA PRO A 134 1.05 -1.00 4.39
C PRO A 134 2.11 -0.06 3.80
N SER A 135 1.86 0.52 2.62
CA SER A 135 2.76 1.47 1.97
C SER A 135 2.39 2.94 2.24
N LEU A 136 1.48 3.23 3.18
CA LEU A 136 0.97 4.59 3.40
C LEU A 136 2.07 5.58 3.77
N ARG A 137 3.00 5.16 4.63
CA ARG A 137 4.15 6.00 5.02
C ARG A 137 4.95 6.42 3.79
N GLN A 138 5.34 5.46 2.95
CA GLN A 138 6.09 5.70 1.71
C GLN A 138 5.30 6.54 0.72
N ARG A 139 3.97 6.42 0.70
CA ARG A 139 3.11 7.26 -0.14
C ARG A 139 3.04 8.69 0.36
N ILE A 140 3.02 8.94 1.67
CA ILE A 140 3.13 10.30 2.22
C ILE A 140 4.50 10.89 1.88
N GLU A 141 5.56 10.10 1.95
CA GLU A 141 6.90 10.54 1.55
C GLU A 141 6.99 10.87 0.05
N LEU A 142 6.34 10.08 -0.81
CA LEU A 142 6.17 10.42 -2.23
C LEU A 142 5.46 11.77 -2.38
N MET A 143 4.40 12.02 -1.61
CA MET A 143 3.73 13.33 -1.65
C MET A 143 4.69 14.46 -1.28
N VAL A 144 5.50 14.32 -0.23
CA VAL A 144 6.51 15.34 0.13
C VAL A 144 7.44 15.63 -1.05
N ALA A 145 7.95 14.59 -1.73
CA ALA A 145 8.81 14.77 -2.90
C ALA A 145 8.09 15.49 -4.06
N LEU A 146 6.83 15.15 -4.33
CA LEU A 146 6.03 15.83 -5.36
C LEU A 146 5.77 17.30 -4.99
N GLY A 147 5.58 17.61 -3.71
CA GLY A 147 5.45 18.99 -3.21
C GLY A 147 6.75 19.79 -3.34
N GLU A 148 7.89 19.18 -3.02
CA GLU A 148 9.23 19.76 -3.24
C GLU A 148 9.44 20.05 -4.74
N GLN A 149 9.09 19.12 -5.63
CA GLN A 149 9.12 19.34 -7.07
C GLN A 149 8.17 20.48 -7.48
N GLY A 150 6.91 20.46 -7.04
CA GLY A 150 5.92 21.47 -7.39
C GLY A 150 6.24 22.89 -6.89
N THR A 151 7.11 23.01 -5.88
CA THR A 151 7.59 24.28 -5.32
C THR A 151 8.94 24.73 -5.88
N GLY A 152 9.54 23.97 -6.80
CA GLY A 152 10.83 24.29 -7.43
C GLY A 152 12.06 23.73 -6.71
N GLN A 153 11.89 22.98 -5.61
CA GLN A 153 12.99 22.37 -4.83
C GLN A 153 13.47 21.05 -5.48
N MET A 154 13.92 21.12 -6.74
CA MET A 154 14.24 19.95 -7.58
C MET A 154 15.30 19.03 -6.96
N GLN A 155 16.34 19.60 -6.34
CA GLN A 155 17.41 18.82 -5.75
C GLN A 155 16.95 18.04 -4.51
N ALA A 156 16.10 18.65 -3.67
CA ALA A 156 15.51 18.00 -2.51
C ALA A 156 14.56 16.87 -2.94
N ALA A 157 13.68 17.17 -3.90
CA ALA A 157 12.75 16.20 -4.47
C ALA A 157 13.49 14.97 -5.05
N ARG A 158 14.56 15.20 -5.83
CA ARG A 158 15.36 14.12 -6.41
C ARG A 158 16.00 13.25 -5.34
N HIS A 159 16.67 13.86 -4.37
CA HIS A 159 17.33 13.13 -3.29
C HIS A 159 16.33 12.28 -2.50
N ARG A 160 15.15 12.83 -2.20
CA ARG A 160 14.08 12.11 -1.51
C ARG A 160 13.54 10.96 -2.31
N LEU A 161 13.28 11.14 -3.61
CA LEU A 161 12.78 10.06 -4.46
C LEU A 161 13.81 8.94 -4.65
N GLU A 162 15.11 9.25 -4.74
CA GLU A 162 16.18 8.25 -4.80
C GLU A 162 16.23 7.40 -3.51
N ALA A 163 16.12 8.04 -2.34
CA ALA A 163 16.04 7.33 -1.06
C ALA A 163 14.75 6.48 -0.94
N LEU A 164 13.62 7.04 -1.35
CA LEU A 164 12.32 6.37 -1.33
C LEU A 164 12.29 5.15 -2.28
N LEU A 165 12.95 5.24 -3.43
CA LEU A 165 13.06 4.12 -4.38
C LEU A 165 13.75 2.92 -3.72
N ALA A 166 14.88 3.16 -3.04
CA ALA A 166 15.60 2.11 -2.32
C ALA A 166 14.77 1.47 -1.20
N ASP A 167 14.01 2.27 -0.42
CA ASP A 167 13.10 1.75 0.61
C ASP A 167 11.96 0.90 -0.01
N CYS A 168 11.37 1.36 -1.11
CA CYS A 168 10.32 0.65 -1.83
C CYS A 168 10.78 -0.70 -2.38
N GLU A 169 11.99 -0.76 -2.95
CA GLU A 169 12.61 -1.99 -3.46
C GLU A 169 12.90 -2.99 -2.32
N CYS A 170 13.46 -2.51 -1.21
CA CYS A 170 13.72 -3.31 -0.02
C CYS A 170 12.42 -3.93 0.54
N ARG A 171 11.33 -3.16 0.57
CA ARG A 171 10.02 -3.57 1.08
C ARG A 171 9.13 -4.28 0.06
N ARG A 172 9.52 -4.32 -1.21
CA ARG A 172 8.77 -4.91 -2.34
C ARG A 172 7.44 -4.24 -2.63
N PHE A 173 7.36 -2.93 -2.47
CA PHE A 173 6.19 -2.17 -2.90
C PHE A 173 6.26 -1.90 -4.41
N GLY A 174 6.03 -2.95 -5.21
CA GLY A 174 6.27 -2.93 -6.66
C GLY A 174 5.47 -1.87 -7.43
N SER A 175 4.22 -1.62 -7.03
CA SER A 175 3.42 -0.53 -7.65
C SER A 175 3.99 0.85 -7.32
N LEU A 176 4.32 1.09 -6.05
CA LEU A 176 4.90 2.35 -5.60
C LEU A 176 6.29 2.58 -6.19
N THR A 177 7.07 1.51 -6.37
CA THR A 177 8.39 1.56 -7.03
C THR A 177 8.26 2.17 -8.43
N ARG A 178 7.24 1.74 -9.22
CA ARG A 178 6.98 2.30 -10.55
C ARG A 178 6.54 3.76 -10.48
N GLU A 179 5.68 4.12 -9.53
CA GLU A 179 5.25 5.51 -9.31
C GLU A 179 6.45 6.43 -9.02
N VAL A 180 7.38 5.99 -8.15
CA VAL A 180 8.60 6.72 -7.80
C VAL A 180 9.54 6.86 -9.00
N GLN A 181 9.71 5.80 -9.80
CA GLN A 181 10.51 5.86 -11.04
C GLN A 181 9.95 6.86 -12.05
N VAL A 182 8.63 6.91 -12.21
CA VAL A 182 7.97 7.91 -13.09
C VAL A 182 8.20 9.33 -12.56
N ALA A 183 8.12 9.54 -11.25
CA ALA A 183 8.39 10.84 -10.64
C ALA A 183 9.86 11.27 -10.85
N LEU A 184 10.82 10.36 -10.65
CA LEU A 184 12.26 10.60 -10.89
C LEU A 184 12.55 10.99 -12.33
N ALA A 185 11.97 10.26 -13.28
CA ALA A 185 12.16 10.52 -14.71
C ALA A 185 11.70 11.93 -15.11
N ARG A 186 10.71 12.50 -14.40
CA ARG A 186 10.16 13.83 -14.71
C ARG A 186 10.98 14.99 -14.19
N ILE A 187 11.78 14.82 -13.13
CA ILE A 187 12.65 15.89 -12.63
C ILE A 187 13.68 16.33 -13.69
N GLY A 188 14.02 15.47 -14.65
CA GLY A 188 14.92 15.78 -15.77
C GLY A 188 14.23 16.05 -17.12
N ALA A 189 12.90 15.89 -17.20
CA ALA A 189 12.14 16.05 -18.44
C ALA A 189 11.45 17.42 -18.46
N GLU A 190 12.11 18.39 -19.10
CA GLU A 190 11.67 19.78 -19.33
C GLU A 190 11.55 20.66 -18.06
N PRO A 191 12.24 21.83 -17.99
CA PRO A 191 12.07 22.78 -16.90
C PRO A 191 10.63 23.31 -16.87
N GLY A 192 9.88 22.98 -15.82
CA GLY A 192 8.50 23.43 -15.61
C GLY A 192 7.43 22.35 -15.78
N SER A 193 7.80 21.09 -16.03
CA SER A 193 6.82 19.99 -16.04
C SER A 193 6.22 19.78 -14.64
N ALA A 194 4.88 19.87 -14.54
CA ALA A 194 4.18 19.66 -13.28
C ALA A 194 4.41 18.23 -12.75
N PRO A 195 4.51 18.04 -11.42
CA PRO A 195 4.62 16.72 -10.82
C PRO A 195 3.43 15.81 -11.21
N VAL A 196 3.70 14.51 -11.41
CA VAL A 196 2.62 13.53 -11.64
C VAL A 196 2.09 13.03 -10.34
N LEU A 197 0.78 13.11 -10.21
CA LEU A 197 0.08 12.37 -9.20
C LEU A 197 -0.17 10.93 -9.66
N PRO A 198 0.11 9.94 -8.81
CA PRO A 198 -0.35 8.58 -9.04
C PRO A 198 -1.88 8.52 -9.26
N GLU A 199 -2.29 7.77 -10.28
CA GLU A 199 -3.69 7.67 -10.71
C GLU A 199 -4.58 6.95 -9.69
N ALA A 200 -4.04 5.99 -8.95
CA ALA A 200 -4.82 5.19 -8.01
C ALA A 200 -4.80 5.74 -6.58
N PRO A 201 -5.95 5.78 -5.87
CA PRO A 201 -5.98 5.94 -4.43
C PRO A 201 -5.40 4.70 -3.74
N LEU A 202 -5.05 4.87 -2.46
CA LEU A 202 -4.33 3.88 -1.65
C LEU A 202 -4.99 2.50 -1.57
N ALA A 203 -6.31 2.44 -1.77
CA ALA A 203 -7.12 1.24 -1.58
C ALA A 203 -6.85 0.15 -2.64
N ALA A 204 -6.57 0.56 -3.89
CA ALA A 204 -6.29 -0.33 -5.02
C ALA A 204 -5.04 -1.24 -4.82
N TYR A 205 -4.13 -0.83 -3.94
CA TYR A 205 -2.82 -1.45 -3.82
C TYR A 205 -2.74 -2.63 -2.85
N ASN A 206 -3.77 -2.89 -2.04
CA ASN A 206 -3.72 -4.01 -1.08
C ASN A 206 -4.12 -5.35 -1.68
N LEU A 207 -4.96 -5.34 -2.71
CA LEU A 207 -5.54 -6.56 -3.26
C LEU A 207 -4.81 -7.02 -4.52
N LEU A 208 -4.19 -6.10 -5.27
CA LEU A 208 -3.33 -6.42 -6.41
C LEU A 208 -1.87 -6.72 -6.03
N ALA A 209 -1.39 -6.25 -4.86
CA ALA A 209 -0.01 -6.49 -4.41
C ALA A 209 0.32 -7.98 -4.19
N ASN A 210 -0.69 -8.87 -4.13
CA ASN A 210 -0.47 -10.31 -4.03
C ASN A 210 -0.73 -11.10 -5.33
N HIS A 211 -1.14 -10.47 -6.45
CA HIS A 211 -1.56 -11.22 -7.64
C HIS A 211 -0.86 -10.90 -8.96
N GLN A 212 0.05 -9.92 -9.04
CA GLN A 212 0.82 -9.66 -10.27
C GLN A 212 2.15 -10.43 -10.39
N SER A 213 2.30 -11.55 -9.69
CA SER A 213 3.38 -12.52 -9.92
C SER A 213 2.86 -13.96 -9.94
N ALA A 214 1.85 -14.24 -10.76
CA ALA A 214 1.41 -15.62 -11.03
C ALA A 214 0.97 -15.88 -12.48
N SER A 215 1.24 -14.95 -13.41
CA SER A 215 0.93 -15.15 -14.84
C SER A 215 2.11 -14.74 -15.72
N ALA A 216 3.19 -15.51 -15.62
CA ALA A 216 4.08 -15.78 -16.74
C ALA A 216 4.72 -17.14 -16.46
N SER A 217 4.23 -18.16 -17.15
CA SER A 217 4.88 -19.47 -17.23
C SER A 217 6.26 -19.30 -17.88
N ALA A 218 7.30 -19.32 -17.07
CA ALA A 218 8.62 -19.75 -17.50
C ALA A 218 9.06 -20.82 -16.50
N SER A 219 9.26 -22.03 -17.00
CA SER A 219 9.86 -23.15 -16.30
C SER A 219 11.20 -22.74 -15.69
N ARG A 220 11.20 -22.26 -14.45
CA ARG A 220 12.42 -22.18 -13.64
C ARG A 220 12.66 -23.56 -13.02
N PRO A 221 13.92 -24.05 -13.01
CA PRO A 221 14.24 -25.32 -12.38
C PRO A 221 13.79 -25.30 -10.92
N VAL A 222 13.31 -26.46 -10.47
CA VAL A 222 12.54 -26.72 -9.23
C VAL A 222 13.31 -26.44 -7.92
N THR A 223 14.42 -25.70 -7.97
CA THR A 223 15.42 -25.66 -6.89
C THR A 223 15.70 -24.26 -6.32
N GLU A 224 15.04 -23.20 -6.80
CA GLU A 224 15.26 -21.86 -6.25
C GLU A 224 14.26 -21.55 -5.13
N LEU A 225 14.78 -21.37 -3.91
CA LEU A 225 14.02 -20.81 -2.79
C LEU A 225 13.61 -19.38 -3.14
N THR A 226 12.36 -19.02 -2.81
CA THR A 226 11.91 -17.64 -2.91
C THR A 226 12.68 -16.77 -1.93
N PRO A 227 12.81 -15.46 -2.18
CA PRO A 227 13.55 -14.58 -1.27
C PRO A 227 12.97 -14.55 0.16
N ARG A 228 11.65 -14.77 0.32
CA ARG A 228 11.02 -14.86 1.65
C ARG A 228 11.40 -16.15 2.36
N GLU A 229 11.50 -17.26 1.62
CA GLU A 229 11.99 -18.53 2.13
C GLU A 229 13.49 -18.46 2.50
N VAL A 230 14.31 -17.73 1.74
CA VAL A 230 15.71 -17.47 2.09
C VAL A 230 15.82 -16.68 3.38
N CYS A 231 15.03 -15.60 3.54
CA CYS A 231 15.01 -14.81 4.77
C CYS A 231 14.59 -15.65 6.00
N VAL A 232 13.55 -16.48 5.86
CA VAL A 232 13.14 -17.42 6.92
C VAL A 232 14.26 -18.44 7.21
N LEU A 233 14.90 -18.99 6.17
CA LEU A 233 15.98 -19.96 6.30
C LEU A 233 17.23 -19.40 6.97
N GLN A 234 17.58 -18.13 6.72
CA GLN A 234 18.66 -17.42 7.42
C GLN A 234 18.39 -17.30 8.92
N LEU A 235 17.16 -16.94 9.30
CA LEU A 235 16.79 -16.86 10.72
C LEU A 235 16.75 -18.24 11.38
N VAL A 236 16.31 -19.28 10.65
CA VAL A 236 16.41 -20.67 11.12
C VAL A 236 17.87 -21.09 11.33
N ALA A 237 18.79 -20.67 10.46
CA ALA A 237 20.22 -20.95 10.58
C ALA A 237 20.88 -20.24 11.78
N GLN A 238 20.32 -19.11 12.21
CA GLN A 238 20.70 -18.41 13.44
C GLN A 238 20.17 -19.08 14.72
N GLY A 239 19.41 -20.17 14.60
CA GLY A 239 18.90 -20.95 15.72
C GLY A 239 17.53 -20.51 16.24
N LEU A 240 16.94 -19.45 15.68
CA LEU A 240 15.67 -18.88 16.14
C LEU A 240 14.52 -19.91 16.08
N SER A 241 13.63 -19.83 17.05
CA SER A 241 12.37 -20.55 17.09
C SER A 241 11.36 -19.95 16.12
N ASN A 242 10.34 -20.73 15.73
CA ASN A 242 9.29 -20.22 14.84
C ASN A 242 8.52 -19.03 15.45
N GLN A 243 8.48 -18.94 16.78
CA GLN A 243 7.86 -17.82 17.49
C GLN A 243 8.72 -16.55 17.41
N GLU A 244 10.03 -16.67 17.57
CA GLU A 244 10.95 -15.53 17.43
C GLU A 244 11.01 -15.05 15.97
N ILE A 245 11.03 -15.98 15.01
CA ILE A 245 10.94 -15.65 13.57
C ILE A 245 9.62 -14.94 13.26
N SER A 246 8.51 -15.41 13.82
CA SER A 246 7.19 -14.78 13.69
C SER A 246 7.21 -13.34 14.19
N ASN A 247 7.81 -13.09 15.36
CA ASN A 247 7.93 -11.77 15.95
C ASN A 247 8.85 -10.85 15.14
N GLN A 248 10.01 -11.35 14.70
CA GLN A 248 11.01 -10.57 13.97
C GLN A 248 10.56 -10.20 12.55
N LEU A 249 9.80 -11.09 11.90
CA LEU A 249 9.29 -10.88 10.54
C LEU A 249 7.87 -10.30 10.50
N PHE A 250 7.25 -10.06 11.67
CA PHE A 250 5.87 -9.57 11.84
C PHE A 250 4.84 -10.40 11.03
N ILE A 251 4.95 -11.73 11.07
CA ILE A 251 4.02 -12.67 10.42
C ILE A 251 3.51 -13.70 11.41
N SER A 252 2.39 -14.37 11.12
CA SER A 252 1.84 -15.37 12.05
C SER A 252 2.74 -16.61 12.18
N LEU A 253 2.69 -17.27 13.34
CA LEU A 253 3.39 -18.53 13.58
C LEU A 253 3.03 -19.62 12.55
N ASN A 254 1.78 -19.64 12.08
CA ASN A 254 1.31 -20.58 11.06
C ASN A 254 1.96 -20.29 9.70
N THR A 255 2.15 -19.01 9.36
CA THR A 255 2.86 -18.59 8.15
C THR A 255 4.33 -19.05 8.18
N VAL A 256 5.00 -18.94 9.34
CA VAL A 256 6.38 -19.44 9.51
C VAL A 256 6.46 -20.96 9.33
N LYS A 257 5.49 -21.71 9.91
CA LYS A 257 5.41 -23.17 9.73
C LYS A 257 5.23 -23.55 8.26
N ALA A 258 4.34 -22.86 7.54
CA ALA A 258 4.12 -23.09 6.12
C ALA A 258 5.39 -22.84 5.30
N HIS A 259 6.11 -21.74 5.56
CA HIS A 259 7.39 -21.47 4.91
C HIS A 259 8.43 -22.56 5.20
N THR A 260 8.52 -23.07 6.44
CA THR A 260 9.48 -24.12 6.80
C THR A 260 9.18 -25.43 6.06
N VAL A 261 7.89 -25.79 5.91
CA VAL A 261 7.48 -26.98 5.13
C VAL A 261 7.85 -26.82 3.66
N HIS A 262 7.60 -25.66 3.07
CA HIS A 262 7.97 -25.38 1.67
C HIS A 262 9.48 -25.38 1.44
N ILE A 263 10.26 -24.78 2.36
CA ILE A 263 11.73 -24.81 2.34
C ILE A 263 12.22 -26.26 2.37
N ASN A 264 11.72 -27.07 3.30
CA ASN A 264 12.09 -28.47 3.44
C ASN A 264 11.78 -29.26 2.16
N HIS A 265 10.60 -29.06 1.59
CA HIS A 265 10.20 -29.70 0.34
C HIS A 265 11.12 -29.30 -0.82
N LYS A 266 11.40 -28.01 -0.99
CA LYS A 266 12.27 -27.49 -2.07
C LYS A 266 13.73 -27.92 -1.93
N LEU A 267 14.22 -28.07 -0.70
CA LEU A 267 15.57 -28.56 -0.42
C LEU A 267 15.66 -30.09 -0.37
N GLY A 268 14.54 -30.81 -0.51
CA GLY A 268 14.49 -32.28 -0.49
C GLY A 268 14.80 -32.89 0.88
N VAL A 269 14.49 -32.20 1.96
CA VAL A 269 14.83 -32.60 3.34
C VAL A 269 13.58 -32.72 4.21
N LYS A 270 13.68 -33.43 5.33
CA LYS A 270 12.54 -33.65 6.25
C LYS A 270 12.64 -32.86 7.55
N ARG A 271 13.84 -32.40 7.91
CA ARG A 271 14.10 -31.75 9.21
C ARG A 271 14.72 -30.37 9.03
N ARG A 272 14.37 -29.43 9.92
CA ARG A 272 14.88 -28.04 9.88
C ARG A 272 16.41 -27.94 9.89
N THR A 273 17.08 -28.80 10.65
CA THR A 273 18.55 -28.88 10.69
C THR A 273 19.15 -29.37 9.39
N GLN A 274 18.48 -30.31 8.70
CA GLN A 274 18.90 -30.76 7.37
C GLN A 274 18.77 -29.66 6.33
N ALA A 275 17.73 -28.81 6.43
CA ALA A 275 17.57 -27.65 5.55
C ALA A 275 18.74 -26.67 5.66
N VAL A 276 19.18 -26.35 6.89
CA VAL A 276 20.33 -25.46 7.13
C VAL A 276 21.62 -26.07 6.55
N MET A 277 21.88 -27.35 6.78
CA MET A 277 23.08 -28.02 6.24
C MET A 277 23.07 -28.04 4.70
N ARG A 278 21.91 -28.35 4.09
CA ARG A 278 21.77 -28.41 2.64
C ARG A 278 21.95 -27.03 2.00
N ALA A 279 21.42 -25.99 2.66
CA ALA A 279 21.55 -24.61 2.21
C ALA A 279 22.98 -24.07 2.29
N LYS A 280 23.74 -24.44 3.33
CA LYS A 280 25.19 -24.17 3.41
C LYS A 280 25.97 -24.87 2.30
N ALA A 281 25.69 -26.15 2.05
CA ALA A 281 26.33 -26.92 0.98
C ALA A 281 26.03 -26.36 -0.44
N MET A 282 24.91 -25.66 -0.60
CA MET A 282 24.50 -25.00 -1.84
C MET A 282 24.97 -23.53 -1.95
N GLY A 283 25.70 -23.00 -0.95
CA GLY A 283 26.16 -21.60 -0.94
C GLY A 283 25.05 -20.56 -0.73
N LEU A 284 23.85 -20.98 -0.28
CA LEU A 284 22.71 -20.10 -0.02
C LEU A 284 22.79 -19.41 1.35
N LEU A 285 23.65 -19.91 2.23
CA LEU A 285 23.96 -19.37 3.55
C LEU A 285 25.48 -19.29 3.69
N ALA A 286 25.96 -18.20 4.28
CA ALA A 286 27.36 -18.04 4.68
C ALA A 286 27.71 -18.89 5.92
#